data_AF-A0A2N5LGU3-F1
#
_entry.id   AF-A0A2N5LGU3-F1
#
_cell.length_a   1.000
_cell.length_b   1.000
_cell.length_c   1.000
_cell.angle_alpha   90.00
_cell.angle_beta   90.00
_cell.angle_gamma   90.00
#
_symmetry.space_group_name_H-M   'P 1'
#
loop_
_entity.id
_entity.type
_entity.pdbx_description
1 polymer ?
#
loop_
_entity_poly.entity_id
_entity_poly.type
_entity_poly.pdbx_seq_one_letter_code
_entity_poly.pdbx_strand_id
1 'polypeptide(L)'
;MAKISRGKLNTPVNILRKTTSRSPSGAVKETETVVGTAWCQLLPVSTSDFVQANAAGTSIDAKIHFDLSVVINTSDRLQTLDISNTTYDVLSIMPVPEDNKKIVLCRTKVK
;
A
#
# COMPACT_ATOMS: atom_id res chain seq x y z
N MET A 1 1.22 -2.64 -27.26
CA MET A 1 0.55 -3.16 -26.05
C MET A 1 1.57 -3.87 -25.18
N ALA A 2 2.27 -3.14 -24.31
CA ALA A 2 3.24 -3.74 -23.40
C ALA A 2 2.55 -4.04 -22.07
N LYS A 3 1.93 -5.23 -21.98
CA LYS A 3 1.60 -5.86 -20.70
C LYS A 3 2.88 -5.85 -19.86
N ILE A 4 3.01 -5.01 -18.84
CA ILE A 4 4.03 -5.26 -17.83
C ILE A 4 3.69 -6.63 -17.26
N SER A 5 4.54 -7.61 -17.57
CA SER A 5 4.30 -9.02 -17.32
C SER A 5 3.90 -9.25 -15.87
N ARG A 6 2.96 -10.18 -15.65
CA ARG A 6 2.64 -10.72 -14.32
C ARG A 6 3.88 -11.27 -13.59
N GLY A 7 5.03 -11.42 -14.26
CA GLY A 7 6.30 -11.91 -13.72
C GLY A 7 7.17 -10.88 -12.99
N LYS A 8 6.64 -9.72 -12.57
CA LYS A 8 7.38 -8.76 -11.71
C LYS A 8 6.71 -8.49 -10.35
N LEU A 9 5.55 -9.09 -10.06
CA LEU A 9 4.92 -9.02 -8.73
C LEU A 9 5.62 -10.04 -7.80
N ASN A 10 6.82 -9.68 -7.34
CA ASN A 10 7.73 -10.62 -6.69
C ASN A 10 7.69 -10.53 -5.16
N THR A 11 7.05 -9.49 -4.61
CA THR A 11 7.07 -9.24 -3.16
C THR A 11 5.69 -9.51 -2.58
N PRO A 12 5.55 -10.49 -1.66
CA PRO A 12 4.30 -10.69 -0.94
C PRO A 12 4.11 -9.59 0.11
N VAL A 13 2.87 -9.09 0.22
CA VAL A 13 2.49 -8.02 1.14
C VAL A 13 1.17 -8.37 1.82
N ASN A 14 1.13 -8.18 3.13
CA ASN A 14 -0.10 -8.21 3.91
C ASN A 14 -0.79 -6.85 3.89
N ILE A 15 -2.10 -6.88 3.66
CA ILE A 15 -2.98 -5.72 3.76
C ILE A 15 -3.56 -5.73 5.17
N LEU A 16 -3.10 -4.78 5.97
CA LEU A 16 -3.54 -4.57 7.34
C LEU A 16 -4.64 -3.50 7.35
N ARG A 17 -5.81 -3.82 7.88
CA ARG A 17 -6.89 -2.85 8.08
C ARG A 17 -7.01 -2.52 9.54
N LYS A 18 -7.11 -1.22 9.83
CA LYS A 18 -7.48 -0.74 11.16
C LYS A 18 -8.95 -1.02 11.41
N THR A 19 -9.22 -1.80 12.44
CA THR A 19 -10.57 -2.02 12.95
C THR A 19 -10.68 -1.36 14.31
N THR A 20 -11.64 -0.46 14.43
CA THR A 20 -11.92 0.24 15.68
C THR A 20 -12.98 -0.55 16.44
N SER A 21 -12.63 -1.05 17.62
CA SER A 21 -13.57 -1.71 18.53
C SER A 21 -13.78 -0.86 19.78
N ARG A 22 -15.00 -0.83 20.31
CA ARG A 22 -15.27 -0.20 21.61
C ARG A 22 -15.18 -1.27 22.69
N SER A 23 -14.36 -1.03 23.70
CA SER A 23 -14.36 -1.87 24.90
C SER A 23 -15.66 -1.67 25.68
N PRO A 24 -16.02 -2.62 26.57
CA PRO A 24 -17.16 -2.46 27.48
C PRO A 24 -17.06 -1.20 28.37
N SER A 25 -15.85 -0.68 28.60
CA SER A 25 -15.57 0.56 29.34
C SER A 25 -15.72 1.84 28.52
N GLY A 26 -16.10 1.75 27.24
CA GLY A 26 -16.23 2.90 26.34
C GLY A 26 -14.91 3.40 25.72
N ALA A 27 -13.78 2.77 26.04
CA ALA A 27 -12.50 3.10 25.42
C ALA A 27 -12.45 2.62 23.96
N VAL A 28 -11.92 3.47 23.09
CA VAL A 28 -11.71 3.15 21.68
C VAL A 28 -10.40 2.37 21.55
N LYS A 29 -10.48 1.13 21.09
CA LYS A 29 -9.31 0.27 20.83
C LYS A 29 -9.14 0.11 19.33
N GLU A 30 -8.03 0.63 18.80
CA GLU A 30 -7.60 0.36 17.42
C GLU A 30 -6.83 -0.96 17.39
N THR A 31 -7.32 -1.92 16.61
CA THR A 31 -6.63 -3.19 16.33
C THR A 31 -6.37 -3.30 14.84
N GLU A 32 -5.18 -3.75 14.48
CA GLU A 32 -4.82 -4.00 13.08
C GLU A 32 -5.01 -5.48 12.77
N THR A 33 -5.80 -5.78 11.74
CA THR A 33 -6.08 -7.15 11.29
C THR A 33 -5.64 -7.34 9.86
N VAL A 34 -5.08 -8.52 9.55
CA VAL A 34 -4.72 -8.88 8.17
C VAL A 34 -5.99 -9.23 7.42
N VAL A 35 -6.35 -8.42 6.42
CA VAL A 35 -7.57 -8.61 5.61
C VAL A 35 -7.28 -9.44 4.35
N GLY A 36 -6.02 -9.45 3.91
CA GLY A 36 -5.60 -10.28 2.79
C GLY A 36 -4.11 -10.17 2.53
N THR A 37 -3.62 -11.08 1.70
CA THR A 37 -2.24 -11.09 1.23
C THR A 37 -2.25 -10.96 -0.29
N ALA A 38 -1.43 -10.06 -0.82
CA ALA A 38 -1.33 -9.80 -2.25
C ALA A 38 0.14 -9.72 -2.67
N TRP A 39 0.39 -10.05 -3.93
CA TRP A 39 1.71 -9.89 -4.53
C TRP A 39 1.83 -8.50 -5.16
N CYS A 40 2.96 -7.85 -4.94
CA CYS A 40 3.21 -6.51 -5.40
C CYS A 40 4.60 -6.37 -6.04
N GLN A 41 4.79 -5.28 -6.75
CA GLN A 41 6.09 -4.84 -7.22
C GLN A 41 6.42 -3.51 -6.54
N LEU A 42 7.49 -3.50 -5.73
CA LEU A 42 8.05 -2.27 -5.19
C LEU A 42 8.95 -1.60 -6.22
N LEU A 43 8.75 -0.30 -6.41
CA LEU A 43 9.56 0.57 -7.23
C LEU A 43 9.97 1.80 -6.39
N PRO A 44 11.21 2.28 -6.52
CA PRO A 44 11.61 3.54 -5.92
C PRO A 44 10.79 4.69 -6.52
N VAL A 45 10.48 5.69 -5.70
CA VAL A 45 9.67 6.84 -6.10
C VAL A 45 10.50 7.78 -6.98
N SER A 46 9.95 8.19 -8.11
CA SER A 46 10.55 9.22 -8.96
C SER A 46 10.00 10.61 -8.61
N THR A 47 10.75 11.67 -8.90
CA THR A 47 10.35 13.06 -8.58
C THR A 47 8.98 13.44 -9.18
N SER A 48 8.59 12.86 -10.31
CA SER A 48 7.27 13.04 -10.92
C SER A 48 6.12 12.43 -10.11
N ASP A 49 6.37 11.33 -9.41
CA ASP A 49 5.37 10.66 -8.58
C ASP A 49 5.05 11.49 -7.32
N PHE A 50 6.02 12.27 -6.84
CA PHE A 50 5.84 13.21 -5.73
C PHE A 50 4.87 14.34 -6.07
N VAL A 51 4.99 14.91 -7.27
CA VAL A 51 4.11 15.98 -7.75
C VAL A 51 2.68 15.47 -7.91
N GLN A 52 2.50 14.27 -8.46
CA GLN A 52 1.17 13.68 -8.68
C GLN A 52 0.43 13.31 -7.38
N ALA A 53 1.17 13.04 -6.31
CA ALA A 53 0.60 12.68 -5.02
C ALA A 53 0.02 13.86 -4.23
N ASN A 54 0.23 15.11 -4.67
CA ASN A 54 -0.08 16.32 -3.89
C ASN A 54 0.48 16.26 -2.45
N ALA A 55 1.59 15.55 -2.26
CA ALA A 55 2.20 15.32 -0.95
C ALA A 55 3.04 16.53 -0.53
N ALA A 56 2.43 17.72 -0.44
CA ALA A 56 3.11 18.89 0.11
C ALA A 56 3.50 18.61 1.57
N GLY A 57 4.80 18.37 1.81
CA GLY A 57 5.35 18.12 3.15
C GLY A 57 5.30 16.68 3.66
N THR A 58 4.94 15.68 2.83
CA THR A 58 4.93 14.27 3.25
C THR A 58 5.90 13.45 2.43
N SER A 59 6.89 12.81 3.06
CA SER A 59 7.83 11.90 2.37
C SER A 59 7.07 10.73 1.74
N ILE A 60 7.31 10.49 0.46
CA ILE A 60 6.84 9.29 -0.25
C ILE A 60 8.07 8.41 -0.46
N ASP A 61 8.06 7.22 0.13
CA ASP A 61 9.23 6.37 0.19
C ASP A 61 9.15 5.20 -0.80
N ALA A 62 7.93 4.79 -1.17
CA ALA A 62 7.73 3.66 -2.07
C ALA A 62 6.54 3.85 -3.02
N LYS A 63 6.73 3.40 -4.27
CA LYS A 63 5.68 3.22 -5.26
C LYS A 63 5.44 1.72 -5.42
N ILE A 64 4.22 1.27 -5.13
CA ILE A 64 3.88 -0.15 -5.12
C ILE A 64 2.82 -0.42 -6.18
N HIS A 65 3.11 -1.35 -7.08
CA HIS A 65 2.15 -1.77 -8.10
C HIS A 65 1.43 -3.04 -7.63
N PHE A 66 0.11 -3.03 -7.73
CA PHE A 66 -0.76 -4.18 -7.50
C PHE A 66 -1.62 -4.47 -8.73
N ASP A 67 -2.15 -5.68 -8.80
CA ASP A 67 -3.23 -6.03 -9.73
C ASP A 67 -4.48 -5.21 -9.39
N LEU A 68 -5.21 -4.75 -10.41
CA LEU A 68 -6.44 -3.96 -10.27
C LEU A 68 -7.52 -4.68 -9.44
N SER A 69 -7.53 -6.01 -9.44
CA SER A 69 -8.49 -6.85 -8.70
C SER A 69 -8.35 -6.81 -7.18
N VAL A 70 -7.17 -6.43 -6.66
CA VAL A 70 -6.95 -6.38 -5.22
C VAL A 70 -7.75 -5.21 -4.63
N VAL A 71 -8.32 -5.35 -3.43
CA VAL A 71 -9.00 -4.24 -2.74
C VAL A 71 -8.05 -3.63 -1.71
N ILE A 72 -7.66 -2.36 -1.90
CA ILE A 72 -6.81 -1.60 -0.96
C ILE A 72 -7.48 -0.25 -0.76
N ASN A 73 -7.58 0.18 0.49
CA ASN A 73 -8.06 1.50 0.87
C ASN A 73 -6.91 2.38 1.36
N THR A 74 -7.09 3.70 1.33
CA THR A 74 -6.11 4.66 1.88
C THR A 74 -5.97 4.58 3.41
N SER A 75 -6.95 4.00 4.10
CA SER A 75 -6.89 3.71 5.53
C SER A 75 -6.10 2.43 5.86
N ASP A 76 -5.78 1.63 4.84
CA ASP A 76 -5.07 0.36 5.02
C ASP A 76 -3.56 0.59 5.10
N ARG A 77 -2.87 -0.35 5.72
CA ARG A 77 -1.42 -0.43 5.77
C ARG A 77 -0.93 -1.64 5.01
N LEU A 78 0.27 -1.53 4.46
CA LEU A 78 0.90 -2.57 3.67
C LEU A 78 2.15 -3.04 4.39
N GLN A 79 2.17 -4.29 4.82
CA GLN A 79 3.33 -4.89 5.47
C GLN A 79 4.01 -5.84 4.48
N THR A 80 5.25 -5.55 4.10
CA THR A 80 6.03 -6.49 3.29
C THR A 80 6.34 -7.73 4.11
N LEU A 81 6.12 -8.90 3.51
CA LEU A 81 6.46 -10.19 4.10
C LEU A 81 7.88 -10.64 3.74
N ASP A 82 8.69 -9.72 3.20
CA ASP A 82 10.10 -9.94 2.92
C ASP A 82 10.95 -9.82 4.20
N ILE A 83 12.25 -10.08 4.10
CA ILE A 83 13.22 -10.10 5.22
C ILE A 83 13.18 -8.81 6.06
N SER A 84 12.82 -7.67 5.45
CA SER A 84 12.77 -6.35 6.10
C SER A 84 11.51 -6.08 6.91
N ASN A 85 10.46 -6.91 6.79
CA ASN A 85 9.16 -6.80 7.49
C ASN A 85 8.65 -5.35 7.64
N THR A 86 8.79 -4.57 6.58
CA THR A 86 8.60 -3.12 6.60
C THR A 86 7.12 -2.79 6.43
N THR A 87 6.61 -1.88 7.27
CA THR A 87 5.23 -1.41 7.18
C THR A 87 5.18 -0.09 6.46
N TYR A 88 4.28 0.01 5.49
CA TYR A 88 4.02 1.19 4.70
C TYR A 88 2.61 1.70 4.97
N ASP A 89 2.47 3.00 5.19
CA ASP A 89 1.18 3.69 5.21
C ASP A 89 0.80 4.05 3.76
N VAL A 90 -0.45 3.75 3.37
CA VAL A 90 -0.96 4.12 2.05
C VAL A 90 -1.32 5.62 2.03
N LEU A 91 -0.72 6.37 1.11
CA LEU A 91 -1.01 7.80 0.93
C LEU A 91 -2.05 8.02 -0.18
N SER A 92 -1.83 7.40 -1.34
CA SER A 92 -2.67 7.60 -2.52
C SER A 92 -2.76 6.33 -3.36
N ILE A 93 -3.89 6.19 -4.06
CA ILE A 93 -4.19 5.05 -4.91
C ILE A 93 -4.59 5.59 -6.27
N MET A 94 -3.82 5.22 -7.30
CA MET A 94 -4.06 5.58 -8.69
C MET A 94 -4.36 4.31 -9.50
N PRO A 95 -5.63 4.07 -9.88
CA PRO A 95 -5.96 2.97 -10.77
C PRO A 95 -5.49 3.29 -12.19
N VAL A 96 -4.81 2.34 -12.84
CA VAL A 96 -4.37 2.40 -14.24
C VAL A 96 -5.09 1.27 -14.99
N PRO A 97 -6.33 1.51 -15.45
CA PRO A 97 -7.17 0.46 -16.03
C PRO A 97 -6.62 -0.07 -17.36
N GLU A 98 -5.92 0.75 -18.14
CA GLU A 98 -5.32 0.33 -19.42
C GLU A 98 -4.31 -0.82 -19.25
N ASP A 99 -3.61 -0.87 -18.11
CA ASP A 99 -2.62 -1.89 -17.79
C ASP A 99 -3.11 -2.94 -16.78
N ASN A 100 -4.41 -2.91 -16.40
CA ASN A 100 -4.99 -3.74 -15.33
C ASN A 100 -4.18 -3.68 -14.02
N LYS A 101 -3.70 -2.49 -13.66
CA LYS A 101 -2.89 -2.27 -12.47
C LYS A 101 -3.46 -1.14 -11.63
N LYS A 102 -3.02 -1.10 -10.39
CA LYS A 102 -3.16 0.07 -9.54
C LYS A 102 -1.84 0.37 -8.89
N ILE A 103 -1.54 1.66 -8.86
CA ILE A 103 -0.34 2.23 -8.27
C ILE A 103 -0.73 2.75 -6.91
N VAL A 104 -0.02 2.29 -5.89
CA VAL A 104 -0.22 2.71 -4.51
C VAL A 104 1.04 3.43 -4.08
N LEU A 105 0.90 4.71 -3.76
CA LEU A 105 1.99 5.51 -3.21
C LEU A 105 1.97 5.38 -1.71
N CYS A 106 3.11 5.03 -1.13
CA CYS A 106 3.22 4.72 0.27
C CYS A 106 4.39 5.43 0.93
N ARG A 107 4.25 5.65 2.24
CA ARG A 107 5.30 6.13 3.12
C ARG A 107 5.74 5.00 4.04
N THR A 108 7.04 4.86 4.22
CA THR A 108 7.59 3.93 5.21
C THR A 108 7.24 4.43 6.59
N LYS A 109 6.57 3.58 7.38
CA LYS A 109 6.39 3.87 8.79
C LYS A 109 7.69 3.55 9.50
N VAL A 110 8.51 4.57 9.72
CA VAL A 110 9.68 4.46 10.61
C VAL A 110 9.14 4.22 12.01
N LYS A 111 9.61 3.15 12.64
CA LYS A 111 9.20 2.72 13.98
C LYS A 111 9.85 3.59 15.04
#